data_AF-A0A8J7LBB1-F1
#
_entry.id   AF-A0A8J7LBB1-F1
#
_cell.length_a   1.000
_cell.length_b   1.000
_cell.length_c   1.000
_cell.angle_alpha   90.00
_cell.angle_beta   90.00
_cell.angle_gamma   90.00
#
_symmetry.space_group_name_H-M   'P 1'
#
loop_
_entity.id
_entity.type
_entity.pdbx_description
1 polymer ?
#
loop_
_entity_poly.entity_id
_entity_poly.type
_entity_poly.pdbx_seq_one_letter_code
_entity_poly.pdbx_strand_id
1 'polypeptide(L)'
;MYIHLNDSDISQMPESLRHLFLEWLPEHLKTKNFSLSQRLVQKPSQPEVSSKQLQIFDNITQEENAENSHVRLSQLFDAGITRKGMSVRVKLKRGVAKKLQRDYIDGLEISATGTIVYNGEEFDKPSPLAAKFNGGAANGWEYIEVKKDNQWIRLEELRQIWRSSYDQDRFTVPNFH
;
A
#
# COMPACT_ATOMS: atom_id res chain seq x y z
N MET A 1 -12.47 -10.59 -15.78
CA MET A 1 -12.14 -12.02 -15.93
C MET A 1 -12.02 -12.58 -14.51
N TYR A 2 -12.99 -13.38 -14.06
CA TYR A 2 -12.92 -14.03 -12.75
C TYR A 2 -12.24 -15.39 -12.94
N ILE A 3 -11.13 -15.61 -12.24
CA ILE A 3 -10.43 -16.89 -12.25
C ILE A 3 -11.00 -17.68 -11.08
N HIS A 4 -11.77 -18.72 -11.38
CA HIS A 4 -12.26 -19.66 -10.39
C HIS A 4 -11.23 -20.79 -10.30
N LEU A 5 -10.60 -20.92 -9.13
CA LEU A 5 -9.65 -22.00 -8.87
C LEU A 5 -10.40 -23.09 -8.12
N ASN A 6 -10.32 -24.31 -8.63
CA ASN A 6 -10.95 -25.49 -8.05
C ASN A 6 -9.90 -26.26 -7.22
N ASP A 7 -10.34 -27.21 -6.39
CA ASP A 7 -9.41 -28.00 -5.55
C ASP A 7 -8.34 -28.74 -6.36
N SER A 8 -8.65 -29.12 -7.61
CA SER A 8 -7.69 -29.71 -8.55
C SER A 8 -6.58 -28.73 -8.92
N ASP A 9 -6.91 -27.45 -9.14
CA ASP A 9 -5.93 -26.43 -9.51
C ASP A 9 -4.99 -26.12 -8.35
N ILE A 10 -5.55 -26.07 -7.13
CA ILE A 10 -4.79 -25.87 -5.90
C ILE A 10 -3.84 -27.05 -5.64
N SER A 11 -4.26 -28.28 -5.97
CA SER A 11 -3.43 -29.47 -5.80
C SER A 11 -2.23 -29.53 -6.75
N GLN A 12 -2.30 -28.86 -7.90
CA GLN A 12 -1.21 -28.79 -8.88
C GLN A 12 -0.26 -27.61 -8.65
N MET A 13 -0.51 -26.77 -7.65
CA MET A 13 0.38 -25.67 -7.32
C MET A 13 1.71 -26.16 -6.74
N PRO A 14 2.83 -25.46 -7.05
CA PRO A 14 4.08 -25.66 -6.34
C PRO A 14 3.88 -25.51 -4.84
N GLU A 15 4.54 -26.36 -4.05
CA GLU A 15 4.34 -26.45 -2.59
C GLU A 15 4.53 -25.12 -1.87
N SER A 16 5.52 -24.32 -2.31
CA SER A 16 5.77 -22.97 -1.80
C SER A 16 4.60 -22.00 -2.04
N LEU A 17 3.96 -22.08 -3.19
CA LEU A 17 2.82 -21.22 -3.56
C LEU A 17 1.54 -21.68 -2.87
N ARG A 18 1.33 -23.00 -2.78
CA ARG A 18 0.20 -23.59 -2.04
C ARG A 18 0.24 -23.21 -0.57
N HIS A 19 1.42 -23.22 0.05
CA HIS A 19 1.57 -22.80 1.45
C HIS A 19 1.18 -21.33 1.66
N LEU A 20 1.68 -20.42 0.83
CA LEU A 20 1.34 -19.00 0.91
C LEU A 20 -0.15 -18.74 0.67
N PHE A 21 -0.76 -19.46 -0.27
CA PHE A 21 -2.19 -19.33 -0.57
C PHE A 21 -3.08 -19.82 0.58
N LEU A 22 -2.75 -20.96 1.19
CA LEU A 22 -3.47 -21.50 2.34
C LEU A 22 -3.26 -20.69 3.62
N GLU A 23 -2.10 -20.03 3.78
CA GLU A 23 -1.84 -19.10 4.88
C GLU A 23 -2.62 -17.79 4.74
N TRP A 24 -2.84 -17.33 3.50
CA TRP A 24 -3.61 -16.14 3.17
C TRP A 24 -5.13 -16.31 3.34
N LEU A 25 -5.68 -17.50 3.03
CA LEU A 25 -7.12 -17.80 3.06
C LEU A 25 -7.85 -17.48 4.38
N PRO A 26 -7.33 -17.86 5.57
CA PRO A 26 -7.98 -17.57 6.85
C PRO A 26 -8.03 -16.09 7.21
N GLU A 27 -7.06 -15.28 6.76
CA GLU A 27 -7.01 -13.84 7.06
C GLU A 27 -8.12 -13.09 6.31
N HIS A 28 -8.54 -13.58 5.15
CA HIS A 28 -9.55 -12.94 4.30
C HIS A 28 -10.96 -13.49 4.46
N LEU A 29 -11.15 -14.61 5.18
CA LEU A 29 -12.47 -15.19 5.45
C LEU A 29 -13.04 -14.82 6.84
N LYS A 30 -12.25 -14.29 7.76
CA LYS A 30 -12.68 -14.02 9.16
C LYS A 30 -13.50 -12.74 9.39
N THR A 31 -13.74 -11.91 8.37
CA THR A 31 -14.43 -10.61 8.54
C THR A 31 -15.95 -10.61 8.33
N LYS A 32 -16.63 -11.77 8.34
CA LYS A 32 -18.10 -11.82 8.26
C LYS A 32 -18.74 -12.68 9.36
N ASN A 33 -18.70 -12.17 10.60
CA ASN A 33 -19.66 -12.57 11.63
C ASN A 33 -20.93 -11.72 11.47
N PHE A 34 -21.96 -12.32 10.87
CA PHE A 34 -23.32 -11.76 10.83
C PHE A 34 -23.93 -11.87 12.24
N SER A 35 -24.31 -10.75 12.84
CA SER A 35 -25.17 -10.75 14.03
C SER A 35 -26.58 -11.16 13.63
N LEU A 36 -27.04 -12.27 14.24
CA LEU A 36 -28.41 -12.73 14.18
C LEU A 36 -29.22 -11.95 15.23
N SER A 37 -30.14 -11.08 14.79
CA SER A 37 -31.25 -10.62 15.63
C SER A 37 -32.55 -10.83 14.89
N GLN A 38 -33.33 -11.74 15.47
CA GLN A 38 -34.65 -12.17 15.04
C GLN A 38 -35.66 -11.02 15.14
N ARG A 39 -36.48 -10.84 14.10
CA ARG A 39 -37.88 -10.46 14.25
C ARG A 39 -38.72 -11.10 13.14
N LEU A 40 -39.65 -11.96 13.57
CA LEU A 40 -40.76 -12.47 12.78
C LEU A 40 -41.65 -11.32 12.27
N VAL A 41 -42.19 -11.45 11.04
CA VAL A 41 -43.63 -11.54 10.71
C VAL A 41 -43.83 -11.60 9.17
N GLN A 42 -44.33 -12.76 8.70
CA GLN A 42 -45.29 -13.07 7.61
C GLN A 42 -45.13 -12.60 6.13
N LYS A 43 -44.64 -13.52 5.26
CA LYS A 43 -45.21 -14.21 4.04
C LYS A 43 -46.46 -13.61 3.29
N PRO A 44 -46.76 -13.89 1.97
CA PRO A 44 -45.97 -14.19 0.74
C PRO A 44 -46.41 -13.42 -0.55
N SER A 45 -45.53 -13.30 -1.57
CA SER A 45 -45.90 -13.47 -3.01
C SER A 45 -44.69 -13.31 -3.96
N GLN A 46 -44.26 -14.44 -4.55
CA GLN A 46 -43.61 -14.72 -5.85
C GLN A 46 -42.50 -13.83 -6.48
N PRO A 47 -41.66 -14.42 -7.38
CA PRO A 47 -40.25 -14.07 -7.49
C PRO A 47 -39.99 -13.09 -8.64
N GLU A 48 -39.36 -11.96 -8.32
CA GLU A 48 -38.65 -11.15 -9.29
C GLU A 48 -37.21 -11.01 -8.80
N VAL A 49 -36.29 -11.58 -9.57
CA VAL A 49 -34.85 -11.60 -9.28
C VAL A 49 -34.31 -10.19 -9.53
N SER A 50 -34.54 -9.29 -8.59
CA SER A 50 -33.87 -8.00 -8.53
C SER A 50 -32.56 -8.22 -7.76
N SER A 51 -31.50 -8.50 -8.52
CA SER A 51 -30.13 -8.50 -7.99
C SER A 51 -29.82 -7.10 -7.47
N LYS A 52 -29.91 -6.95 -6.15
CA LYS A 52 -29.46 -5.77 -5.41
C LYS A 52 -28.02 -5.45 -5.83
N GLN A 53 -27.91 -4.43 -6.67
CA GLN A 53 -26.67 -3.77 -7.03
C GLN A 53 -26.05 -3.20 -5.75
N LEU A 54 -25.11 -3.96 -5.16
CA LEU A 54 -24.18 -3.41 -4.20
C LEU A 54 -23.26 -2.46 -4.96
N GLN A 55 -23.44 -1.16 -4.74
CA GLN A 55 -22.47 -0.14 -5.11
C GLN A 55 -21.19 -0.40 -4.33
N ILE A 56 -20.30 -1.21 -4.91
CA ILE A 56 -18.92 -1.33 -4.46
C ILE A 56 -18.15 -0.34 -5.33
N PHE A 57 -17.68 0.73 -4.69
CA PHE A 57 -16.92 1.80 -5.31
C PHE A 57 -15.83 1.25 -6.23
N ASP A 58 -15.99 1.50 -7.53
CA ASP A 58 -14.88 1.59 -8.45
C ASP A 58 -13.94 2.68 -7.92
N ASN A 59 -12.82 2.27 -7.32
CA ASN A 59 -11.64 3.11 -7.21
C ASN A 59 -10.49 2.43 -7.96
N ILE A 60 -10.78 2.08 -9.21
CA ILE A 60 -9.75 1.99 -10.24
C ILE A 60 -10.11 3.03 -11.29
N THR A 61 -9.12 3.84 -11.64
CA THR A 61 -9.10 4.88 -12.68
C THR A 61 -9.29 6.30 -12.16
N GLN A 62 -8.25 6.83 -11.52
CA GLN A 62 -7.68 8.07 -12.05
C GLN A 62 -6.43 7.68 -12.84
N GLU A 63 -6.57 7.67 -14.17
CA GLU A 63 -5.49 8.04 -15.07
C GLU A 63 -4.98 9.43 -14.61
N GLU A 64 -4.04 9.46 -13.67
CA GLU A 64 -3.17 10.62 -13.56
C GLU A 64 -2.13 10.48 -14.66
N ASN A 65 -2.37 11.26 -15.72
CA ASN A 65 -1.47 11.64 -16.79
C ASN A 65 0.00 11.23 -16.55
N ALA A 66 0.54 10.48 -17.51
CA ALA A 66 1.88 9.91 -17.54
C ALA A 66 3.07 10.91 -17.37
N GLU A 67 2.81 12.19 -17.13
CA GLU A 67 3.81 13.23 -16.87
C GLU A 67 4.00 13.56 -15.37
N ASN A 68 3.07 13.17 -14.48
CA ASN A 68 3.11 13.51 -13.04
C ASN A 68 2.96 12.30 -12.12
N SER A 69 3.58 11.16 -12.44
CA SER A 69 3.55 9.96 -11.58
C SER A 69 4.02 10.29 -10.15
N HIS A 70 3.05 10.39 -9.24
CA HIS A 70 3.26 10.44 -7.81
C HIS A 70 3.66 9.02 -7.41
N VAL A 71 4.97 8.74 -7.49
CA VAL A 71 5.58 7.48 -7.07
C VAL A 71 5.03 7.08 -5.70
N ARG A 72 4.72 5.81 -5.47
CA ARG A 72 4.22 5.29 -4.19
C ARG A 72 5.33 4.63 -3.40
N LEU A 73 5.17 4.50 -2.07
CA LEU A 73 6.14 3.78 -1.24
C LEU A 73 6.21 2.29 -1.60
N SER A 74 5.05 1.69 -1.88
CA SER A 74 4.94 0.34 -2.45
C SER A 74 5.77 0.18 -3.73
N GLN A 75 5.78 1.17 -4.63
CA GLN A 75 6.59 1.09 -5.86
C GLN A 75 8.10 1.11 -5.60
N LEU A 76 8.57 1.84 -4.58
CA LEU A 76 9.97 1.79 -4.18
C LEU A 76 10.34 0.43 -3.57
N PHE A 77 9.39 -0.20 -2.87
CA PHE A 77 9.54 -1.52 -2.28
C PHE A 77 9.57 -2.60 -3.36
N ASP A 78 8.63 -2.56 -4.31
CA ASP A 78 8.55 -3.49 -5.44
C ASP A 78 9.80 -3.41 -6.32
N ALA A 79 10.37 -2.21 -6.47
CA ALA A 79 11.65 -1.99 -7.16
C ALA A 79 12.87 -2.47 -6.36
N GLY A 80 12.69 -2.96 -5.13
CA GLY A 80 13.77 -3.41 -4.25
C GLY A 80 14.66 -2.28 -3.71
N ILE A 81 14.27 -1.02 -3.90
CA ILE A 81 14.99 0.17 -3.41
C ILE A 81 14.82 0.29 -1.89
N THR A 82 13.63 -0.04 -1.40
CA THR A 82 13.32 -0.15 0.03
C THR A 82 13.00 -1.60 0.42
N ARG A 83 13.12 -1.92 1.71
CA ARG A 83 12.89 -3.27 2.25
C ARG A 83 12.15 -3.23 3.57
N LYS A 84 11.46 -4.32 3.89
CA LYS A 84 10.76 -4.50 5.17
C LYS A 84 11.74 -4.31 6.33
N GLY A 85 11.30 -3.59 7.37
CA GLY A 85 12.10 -3.32 8.57
C GLY A 85 13.15 -2.23 8.40
N MET A 86 13.26 -1.59 7.23
CA MET A 86 14.07 -0.37 7.11
C MET A 86 13.50 0.71 8.02
N SER A 87 14.36 1.29 8.86
CA SER A 87 13.96 2.37 9.75
C SER A 87 13.62 3.62 8.95
N VAL A 88 12.54 4.27 9.33
CA VAL A 88 12.03 5.51 8.75
C VAL A 88 11.96 6.57 9.83
N ARG A 89 12.26 7.80 9.46
CA ARG A 89 12.05 8.96 10.33
C ARG A 89 11.40 10.10 9.57
N VAL A 90 10.67 10.93 10.30
CA VAL A 90 10.01 12.12 9.74
C VAL A 90 10.62 13.37 10.36
N LYS A 91 11.17 14.23 9.53
CA LYS A 91 11.62 15.56 9.91
C LYS A 91 10.44 16.44 10.27
N LEU A 92 10.58 17.21 11.33
CA LEU A 92 9.56 18.14 11.80
C LEU A 92 9.81 19.55 11.26
N LYS A 93 8.74 20.25 10.91
CA LYS A 93 8.77 21.68 10.60
C LYS A 93 9.21 22.44 11.84
N ARG A 94 9.96 23.53 11.65
CA ARG A 94 10.52 24.37 12.72
C ARG A 94 9.51 24.72 13.84
N GLY A 95 8.27 25.04 13.48
CA GLY A 95 7.23 25.37 14.45
C GLY A 95 6.80 24.19 15.33
N VAL A 96 6.77 22.98 14.78
CA VAL A 96 6.42 21.75 15.50
C VAL A 96 7.63 21.23 16.28
N ALA A 97 8.82 21.29 15.68
CA ALA A 97 10.07 20.88 16.31
C ALA A 97 10.33 21.66 17.61
N LYS A 98 10.13 22.98 17.59
CA LYS A 98 10.22 23.83 18.79
C LYS A 98 9.22 23.45 19.88
N LYS A 99 7.99 23.10 19.49
CA LYS A 99 6.93 22.70 20.45
C LYS A 99 7.23 21.35 21.10
N LEU A 100 7.78 20.40 20.34
CA LEU A 100 8.07 19.05 20.80
C LEU A 100 9.51 18.88 21.32
N GLN A 101 10.35 19.91 21.23
CA GLN A 101 11.78 19.89 21.57
C GLN A 101 12.56 18.75 20.89
N ARG A 102 12.19 18.41 19.65
CA ARG A 102 12.82 17.38 18.82
C ARG A 102 12.72 17.74 17.35
N ASP A 103 13.72 17.40 16.56
CA ASP A 103 13.75 17.71 15.12
C ASP A 103 13.15 16.59 14.25
N TYR A 104 13.08 15.38 14.78
CA TYR A 104 12.61 14.20 14.05
C TYR A 104 11.62 13.38 14.90
N ILE A 105 10.79 12.63 14.20
CA ILE A 105 10.02 11.51 14.73
C ILE A 105 10.68 10.24 14.21
N ASP A 106 11.29 9.49 15.12
CA ASP A 106 11.94 8.20 14.83
C ASP A 106 11.01 7.04 15.21
N GLY A 107 11.47 5.81 14.95
CA GLY A 107 10.76 4.58 15.33
C GLY A 107 9.66 4.15 14.37
N LEU A 108 9.67 4.68 13.14
CA LEU A 108 8.84 4.17 12.06
C LEU A 108 9.61 3.13 11.26
N GLU A 109 8.90 2.21 10.61
CA GLU A 109 9.49 1.17 9.79
C GLU A 109 8.65 0.91 8.55
N ILE A 110 9.32 0.39 7.52
CA ILE A 110 8.65 -0.10 6.30
C ILE A 110 8.04 -1.47 6.58
N SER A 111 6.75 -1.59 6.31
CA SER A 111 5.94 -2.80 6.48
C SER A 111 6.31 -3.88 5.46
N ALA A 112 5.68 -5.05 5.57
CA ALA A 112 5.84 -6.13 4.58
C ALA A 112 5.21 -5.79 3.21
N THR A 113 4.30 -4.82 3.17
CA THR A 113 3.60 -4.37 1.95
C THR A 113 4.27 -3.14 1.32
N GLY A 114 5.42 -2.71 1.83
CA GLY A 114 6.11 -1.52 1.35
C GLY A 114 5.50 -0.19 1.81
N THR A 115 4.51 -0.22 2.71
CA THR A 115 3.90 0.95 3.34
C THR A 115 4.62 1.31 4.64
N ILE A 116 4.33 2.47 5.22
CA ILE A 116 4.78 2.81 6.58
C ILE A 116 3.58 2.65 7.51
N VAL A 117 3.72 1.88 8.59
CA VAL A 117 2.66 1.72 9.60
C VAL A 117 2.94 2.65 10.77
N TYR A 118 1.98 3.50 11.13
CA TYR A 118 2.06 4.33 12.32
C TYR A 118 0.73 4.39 13.05
N ASN A 119 0.72 4.02 14.33
CA ASN A 119 -0.46 4.03 15.19
C ASN A 119 -1.65 3.25 14.59
N GLY A 120 -1.38 2.09 13.99
CA GLY A 120 -2.40 1.23 13.36
C GLY A 120 -2.89 1.71 11.99
N GLU A 121 -2.37 2.81 11.47
CA GLU A 121 -2.67 3.31 10.12
C GLU A 121 -1.52 3.02 9.16
N GLU A 122 -1.85 2.61 7.93
CA GLU A 122 -0.91 2.37 6.86
C GLU A 122 -0.83 3.56 5.89
N PHE A 123 0.40 3.94 5.56
CA PHE A 123 0.71 5.06 4.69
C PHE A 123 1.49 4.56 3.46
N ASP A 124 0.81 4.49 2.31
CA ASP A 124 1.43 4.23 1.00
C ASP A 124 1.93 5.53 0.34
N LYS A 125 1.30 6.67 0.67
CA LYS A 125 1.74 8.01 0.25
C LYS A 125 2.53 8.67 1.39
N PRO A 126 3.67 9.30 1.11
CA PRO A 126 4.48 9.93 2.16
C PRO A 126 3.87 11.25 2.67
N SER A 127 3.15 12.02 1.83
CA SER A 127 2.61 13.33 2.24
C SER A 127 1.57 13.26 3.38
N PRO A 128 0.60 12.33 3.38
CA PRO A 128 -0.30 12.13 4.52
C PRO A 128 0.43 11.84 5.84
N LEU A 129 1.48 11.00 5.80
CA LEU A 129 2.29 10.71 6.98
C LEU A 129 3.00 11.96 7.51
N ALA A 130 3.66 12.72 6.62
CA ALA A 130 4.33 13.96 6.99
C ALA A 130 3.35 15.01 7.51
N ALA A 131 2.14 15.09 6.95
CA ALA A 131 1.08 15.99 7.40
C ALA A 131 0.58 15.65 8.80
N LYS A 132 0.48 14.35 9.13
CA LYS A 132 0.09 13.86 10.45
C LYS A 132 1.02 14.36 11.55
N PHE A 133 2.33 14.36 11.30
CA PHE A 133 3.32 14.86 12.26
C PHE A 133 3.48 16.38 12.25
N ASN A 134 3.32 17.03 11.09
CA ASN A 134 3.56 18.46 10.93
C ASN A 134 2.32 19.34 11.09
N GLY A 135 1.14 18.76 11.30
CA GLY A 135 -0.11 19.47 11.57
C GLY A 135 -0.64 20.28 10.38
N GLY A 136 -0.33 19.87 9.15
CA GLY A 136 -0.77 20.55 7.94
C GLY A 136 -0.11 19.99 6.68
N ALA A 137 -0.48 20.51 5.50
CA ALA A 137 0.08 20.07 4.23
C ALA A 137 1.62 20.12 4.26
N ALA A 138 2.25 18.99 4.02
CA ALA A 138 3.69 18.82 4.00
C ALA A 138 4.07 17.94 2.80
N ASN A 139 5.16 18.30 2.11
CA ASN A 139 5.69 17.45 1.06
C ASN A 139 6.37 16.24 1.68
N GLY A 140 5.71 15.08 1.67
CA GLY A 140 6.25 13.90 2.34
C GLY A 140 7.61 13.44 1.81
N TRP A 141 7.90 13.70 0.54
CA TRP A 141 9.15 13.31 -0.11
C TRP A 141 10.39 14.02 0.45
N GLU A 142 10.22 15.24 0.92
CA GLU A 142 11.31 16.06 1.48
C GLU A 142 11.49 15.87 2.99
N TYR A 143 10.44 15.44 3.68
CA TYR A 143 10.41 15.37 5.14
C TYR A 143 10.56 13.95 5.67
N ILE A 144 10.51 12.92 4.81
CA ILE A 144 10.67 11.54 5.23
C ILE A 144 12.01 11.01 4.75
N GLU A 145 12.73 10.40 5.67
CA GLU A 145 14.04 9.79 5.45
C GLU A 145 14.00 8.31 5.83
N VAL A 146 14.66 7.49 5.03
CA VAL A 146 14.78 6.05 5.24
C VAL A 146 16.25 5.73 5.50
N LYS A 147 16.50 4.84 6.46
CA LYS A 147 17.85 4.38 6.78
C LYS A 147 18.27 3.28 5.80
N LYS A 148 19.27 3.58 4.98
CA LYS A 148 19.88 2.66 4.02
C LYS A 148 21.39 2.68 4.21
N ASP A 149 22.01 1.52 4.33
CA ASP A 149 23.47 1.37 4.51
C ASP A 149 24.03 2.26 5.66
N ASN A 150 23.31 2.29 6.78
CA ASN A 150 23.58 3.14 7.96
C ASN A 150 23.53 4.66 7.73
N GLN A 151 23.11 5.12 6.55
CA GLN A 151 22.89 6.52 6.22
C GLN A 151 21.40 6.82 6.12
N TRP A 152 21.02 8.05 6.49
CA TRP A 152 19.66 8.54 6.32
C TRP A 152 19.53 9.19 4.96
N ILE A 153 18.70 8.61 4.10
CA ILE A 153 18.49 9.05 2.72
C ILE A 153 17.05 9.56 2.60
N ARG A 154 16.86 10.70 1.93
CA ARG A 154 15.52 11.25 1.70
C ARG A 154 14.74 10.38 0.72
N LEU A 155 13.42 10.27 0.92
CA LEU A 155 12.57 9.58 -0.05
C LEU A 155 12.65 10.20 -1.44
N GLU A 156 12.82 11.52 -1.56
CA GLU A 156 13.00 12.18 -2.86
C GLU A 156 14.23 11.64 -3.61
N GLU A 157 15.32 11.34 -2.91
CA GLU A 157 16.51 10.74 -3.55
C GLU A 157 16.22 9.31 -4.02
N LEU A 158 15.50 8.52 -3.22
CA LEU A 158 15.07 7.17 -3.62
C LEU A 158 14.12 7.22 -4.83
N ARG A 159 13.26 8.23 -4.90
CA ARG A 159 12.37 8.49 -6.03
C ARG A 159 13.15 8.83 -7.30
N GLN A 160 14.22 9.61 -7.18
CA GLN A 160 15.09 9.93 -8.31
C GLN A 160 15.78 8.67 -8.84
N ILE A 161 16.33 7.83 -7.94
CA ILE A 161 16.93 6.54 -8.32
C ILE A 161 15.91 5.68 -9.06
N TRP A 162 14.68 5.56 -8.54
CA TRP A 162 13.61 4.80 -9.18
C TRP A 162 13.32 5.30 -10.60
N ARG A 163 13.19 6.62 -10.78
CA ARG A 163 12.95 7.22 -12.11
C ARG A 163 14.09 6.95 -13.07
N SER A 164 15.34 7.11 -12.62
CA SER A 164 16.51 6.84 -13.45
C SER A 164 16.59 5.38 -13.90
N SER A 165 16.28 4.42 -13.01
CA SER A 165 16.22 3.00 -13.38
C SER A 165 15.09 2.70 -14.37
N TYR A 166 13.90 3.28 -14.17
CA TYR A 166 12.74 3.04 -15.03
C TYR A 166 12.87 3.67 -16.43
N ASP A 167 13.51 4.84 -16.53
CA ASP A 167 13.78 5.48 -17.81
C ASP A 167 14.83 4.70 -18.61
N GLN A 168 15.82 4.10 -17.95
CA GLN A 168 16.86 3.30 -18.61
C GLN A 168 16.30 2.01 -19.24
N ASP A 169 15.30 1.39 -18.60
CA ASP A 169 14.62 0.20 -19.15
C ASP A 169 13.71 0.53 -20.35
N ARG A 170 13.21 1.77 -20.48
CA ARG A 170 12.40 2.19 -21.64
C ARG A 170 13.19 2.41 -22.93
N PHE A 171 14.51 2.57 -22.85
CA PHE A 171 15.37 2.79 -24.03
C PHE A 171 16.16 1.55 -24.47
N THR A 172 16.05 0.42 -23.77
CA THR A 172 16.63 -0.85 -24.22
C THR A 172 15.63 -1.61 -25.09
N VAL A 173 15.32 -1.06 -26.27
CA VAL A 173 14.72 -1.86 -27.33
C VAL A 173 15.77 -2.86 -27.78
N PRO A 174 15.53 -4.19 -27.71
CA PRO A 174 16.46 -5.14 -28.28
C PRO A 174 16.41 -4.94 -29.80
N ASN A 175 17.51 -4.47 -30.38
CA ASN A 175 17.74 -4.62 -31.82
C ASN A 175 17.83 -6.12 -32.10
N PHE A 176 16.69 -6.73 -32.44
CA PHE A 176 16.67 -8.04 -33.07
C PHE A 176 17.19 -7.86 -34.49
N HIS A 177 18.38 -8.40 -34.73
CA HIS A 177 19.08 -8.38 -36.01
C HIS A 177 18.79 -9.63 -36.83
#